data_AF-A0A3Q0EYS4-F1
#
_entry.id   AF-A0A3Q0EYS4-F1
#
_cell.length_a   1.000
_cell.length_b   1.000
_cell.length_c   1.000
_cell.angle_alpha   90.00
_cell.angle_beta   90.00
_cell.angle_gamma   90.00
#
_symmetry.space_group_name_H-M   'P 1'
#
loop_
_entity.id
_entity.type
_entity.pdbx_description
1 polymer ?
#
loop_
_entity_poly.entity_id
_entity_poly.type
_entity_poly.pdbx_seq_one_letter_code
_entity_poly.pdbx_strand_id
1 'polypeptide(L)'
;MDTSDWRGELQQKSRQRIVDKIMDTLKRHVSVSGPEELHELQQLAQRFEEKIFTAATSQSDYLRKLSSKLLIMENKSQGSMANAPNQDDVADGVEAW
;
A
#
# COMPACT_ATOMS: atom_id res chain seq x y z
N MET A 1 1.78 27.96 12.68
CA MET A 1 2.86 28.18 11.71
C MET A 1 2.86 27.01 10.75
N ASP A 2 2.68 27.36 9.48
CA ASP A 2 2.96 26.56 8.29
C ASP A 2 2.25 25.21 8.16
N THR A 3 0.91 25.25 8.22
CA THR A 3 0.13 24.46 7.25
C THR A 3 0.31 25.10 5.87
N SER A 4 1.55 25.11 5.36
CA SER A 4 1.75 25.20 3.92
C SER A 4 0.93 24.04 3.38
N ASP A 5 -0.04 24.32 2.51
CA ASP A 5 -0.91 23.31 1.92
C ASP A 5 -0.03 22.41 1.04
N TRP A 6 0.64 21.46 1.70
CA TRP A 6 1.57 20.50 1.09
C TRP A 6 0.85 19.70 0.00
N ARG A 7 -0.48 19.62 0.09
CA ARG A 7 -1.41 19.08 -0.90
C ARG A 7 -1.43 19.89 -2.20
N GLY A 8 -1.38 21.22 -2.11
CA GLY A 8 -1.31 22.13 -3.24
C GLY A 8 0.11 22.21 -3.83
N GLU A 9 1.14 22.01 -3.02
CA GLU A 9 2.55 21.97 -3.47
C GLU A 9 2.91 20.64 -4.15
N LEU A 10 2.19 19.55 -3.84
CA LEU A 10 2.44 18.25 -4.41
C LEU A 10 1.92 18.19 -5.85
N GLN A 11 2.82 18.37 -6.82
CA GLN A 11 2.49 18.25 -8.24
C GLN A 11 1.80 16.92 -8.54
N GLN A 12 0.73 16.96 -9.35
CA GLN A 12 0.00 15.76 -9.82
C GLN A 12 0.95 14.70 -10.42
N LYS A 13 2.00 15.16 -11.12
CA LYS A 13 3.04 14.29 -11.69
C LYS A 13 3.81 13.51 -10.63
N SER A 14 4.07 14.11 -9.47
CA SER A 14 4.74 13.45 -8.35
C SER A 14 3.84 12.37 -7.73
N ARG A 15 2.55 12.66 -7.56
CA ARG A 15 1.55 11.67 -7.11
C ARG A 15 1.44 10.50 -8.09
N GLN A 16 1.42 10.79 -9.40
CA GLN A 16 1.38 9.75 -10.42
C GLN A 16 2.59 8.81 -10.33
N ARG A 17 3.81 9.35 -10.17
CA ARG A 17 5.02 8.54 -9.99
C ARG A 17 4.96 7.63 -8.76
N ILE A 18 4.24 8.04 -7.72
CA ILE A 18 4.02 7.24 -6.52
C ILE A 18 3.04 6.11 -6.80
N VAL A 19 1.91 6.41 -7.47
CA VAL A 19 0.95 5.39 -7.93
C VAL A 19 1.64 4.36 -8.83
N ASP A 20 2.47 4.80 -9.77
CA ASP A 20 3.22 3.90 -10.65
C ASP A 20 4.16 2.97 -9.86
N LYS A 21 4.83 3.49 -8.83
CA LYS A 21 5.67 2.68 -7.91
C LYS A 21 4.85 1.66 -7.13
N ILE A 22 3.69 2.04 -6.60
CA ILE A 22 2.79 1.10 -5.90
C ILE A 22 2.34 -0.01 -6.85
N MET A 23 1.94 0.37 -8.07
CA MET A 23 1.50 -0.57 -9.10
C MET A 23 2.62 -1.53 -9.51
N ASP A 24 3.85 -1.03 -9.65
CA ASP A 24 5.03 -1.83 -9.97
C ASP A 24 5.38 -2.83 -8.85
N THR A 25 5.29 -2.41 -7.58
CA THR A 25 5.40 -3.33 -6.43
C THR A 25 4.31 -4.39 -6.48
N LEU A 26 3.04 -4.01 -6.67
CA LEU A 26 1.92 -4.95 -6.76
C LEU A 26 2.12 -5.99 -7.88
N LYS A 27 2.56 -5.55 -9.07
CA LYS A 27 2.83 -6.43 -10.23
C LYS A 27 3.95 -7.43 -9.97
N ARG A 28 4.94 -7.12 -9.13
CA ARG A 28 6.00 -8.08 -8.77
C ARG A 28 5.51 -9.23 -7.90
N HIS A 29 4.41 -9.01 -7.16
CA HIS A 29 3.91 -9.97 -6.17
C HIS A 29 2.70 -10.75 -6.66
N VAL A 30 1.94 -10.19 -7.61
CA VAL A 30 0.77 -10.85 -8.19
C VAL A 30 1.13 -11.31 -9.60
N SER A 31 0.96 -12.60 -9.88
CA SER A 31 1.01 -13.13 -11.25
C SER A 31 -0.17 -12.57 -12.03
N VAL A 32 0.06 -11.47 -12.73
CA VAL A 32 -0.96 -10.85 -13.59
C VAL A 32 -1.18 -11.76 -14.81
N SER A 33 -2.39 -12.30 -14.93
CA SER A 33 -2.84 -13.18 -16.01
C SER A 33 -3.51 -12.42 -17.15
N GLY A 34 -3.88 -11.14 -16.99
CA GLY A 34 -4.55 -10.38 -18.06
C GLY A 34 -4.70 -8.87 -17.85
N PRO A 35 -5.24 -8.16 -18.86
CA PRO A 35 -5.43 -6.71 -18.82
C PRO A 35 -6.44 -6.25 -17.77
N GLU A 36 -7.40 -7.09 -17.40
CA GLU A 36 -8.39 -6.79 -16.37
C GLU A 36 -7.73 -6.67 -14.97
N GLU A 37 -6.87 -7.64 -14.62
CA GLU A 37 -6.12 -7.58 -13.36
C GLU A 37 -5.16 -6.39 -13.31
N LEU A 38 -4.55 -6.00 -14.43
CA LEU A 38 -3.76 -4.77 -14.50
C LEU A 38 -4.58 -3.54 -14.15
N HIS A 39 -5.82 -3.47 -14.65
CA HIS A 39 -6.72 -2.36 -14.37
C HIS A 39 -7.15 -2.35 -12.90
N GLU A 40 -7.46 -3.51 -12.31
CA GLU A 40 -7.78 -3.62 -10.88
C GLU A 40 -6.59 -3.20 -10.00
N LEU A 41 -5.37 -3.63 -10.34
CA LEU A 41 -4.15 -3.22 -9.64
C LEU A 41 -3.92 -1.71 -9.74
N GLN A 42 -4.20 -1.11 -10.89
CA GLN A 42 -4.10 0.33 -11.08
C GLN A 42 -5.12 1.09 -10.22
N GLN A 43 -6.37 0.62 -10.15
CA GLN A 43 -7.39 1.19 -9.28
C GLN A 43 -7.02 1.04 -7.81
N LEU A 44 -6.49 -0.12 -7.42
CA LEU A 44 -6.02 -0.37 -6.07
C LEU A 44 -4.86 0.55 -5.68
N ALA A 45 -3.88 0.72 -6.58
CA ALA A 45 -2.75 1.63 -6.36
C ALA A 45 -3.20 3.09 -6.19
N GLN A 46 -4.17 3.55 -6.99
CA GLN A 46 -4.75 4.89 -6.86
C GLN A 46 -5.50 5.06 -5.54
N ARG A 47 -6.42 4.14 -5.20
CA ARG A 47 -7.17 4.19 -3.93
C ARG A 47 -6.24 4.14 -2.72
N PHE A 48 -5.19 3.34 -2.82
CA PHE A 48 -4.18 3.23 -1.78
C PHE A 48 -3.47 4.57 -1.56
N GLU A 49 -2.92 5.17 -2.63
CA GLU A 49 -2.26 6.46 -2.56
C GLU A 49 -3.21 7.55 -2.04
N GLU A 50 -4.45 7.59 -2.53
CA GLU A 50 -5.45 8.59 -2.14
C GLU A 50 -5.81 8.51 -0.66
N LYS A 51 -5.94 7.30 -0.11
CA LYS A 51 -6.18 7.08 1.33
C LYS A 51 -5.03 7.60 2.18
N ILE A 52 -3.78 7.43 1.73
CA ILE A 52 -2.61 7.98 2.45
C ILE A 52 -2.52 9.48 2.27
N PHE A 53 -2.80 9.98 1.06
CA PHE A 53 -2.85 11.41 0.77
C PHE A 53 -3.82 12.09 1.72
N THR A 54 -5.06 11.64 1.82
CA THR A 54 -6.09 12.20 2.71
C THR A 54 -5.75 12.06 4.20
N ALA A 55 -5.16 10.94 4.63
CA ALA A 55 -4.80 10.73 6.03
C ALA A 55 -3.55 11.49 6.49
N ALA A 56 -2.68 11.93 5.59
CA ALA A 56 -1.43 12.59 5.95
C ALA A 56 -1.64 14.06 6.33
N THR A 57 -0.83 14.53 7.28
CA THR A 57 -0.88 15.92 7.76
C THR A 57 0.25 16.79 7.19
N SER A 58 1.27 16.18 6.59
CA SER A 58 2.41 16.85 5.94
C SER A 58 2.95 15.99 4.81
N GLN A 59 3.73 16.58 3.89
CA GLN A 59 4.40 15.83 2.82
C GLN A 59 5.31 14.72 3.37
N SER A 60 6.06 15.01 4.43
CA SER A 60 6.94 14.06 5.11
C SER A 60 6.17 12.88 5.69
N ASP A 61 5.02 13.15 6.32
CA ASP A 61 4.14 12.14 6.89
C ASP A 61 3.50 11.26 5.80
N TYR A 62 3.07 11.88 4.70
CA TYR A 62 2.59 11.20 3.50
C TYR A 62 3.62 10.21 2.94
N LEU A 63 4.85 10.68 2.69
CA LEU A 63 5.93 9.84 2.17
C LEU A 63 6.29 8.71 3.14
N ARG A 64 6.37 9.00 4.45
CA ARG A 64 6.65 7.99 5.48
C ARG A 64 5.57 6.89 5.50
N LYS A 65 4.29 7.26 5.52
CA LYS A 65 3.17 6.31 5.51
C LYS A 65 3.16 5.46 4.25
N LEU A 66 3.46 6.06 3.10
CA LEU A 66 3.63 5.35 1.83
C LEU A 66 4.73 4.30 1.89
N SER A 67 5.94 4.70 2.30
CA SER A 67 7.07 3.78 2.42
C SER A 67 6.77 2.63 3.39
N SER A 68 6.19 2.93 4.56
CA SER A 68 5.81 1.90 5.53
C SER A 68 4.81 0.90 4.97
N LYS A 69 3.81 1.36 4.23
CA LYS A 69 2.78 0.47 3.68
C LYS A 69 3.27 -0.31 2.46
N LEU A 70 4.07 0.31 1.60
CA LEU A 70 4.74 -0.37 0.49
C LEU A 70 5.65 -1.50 1.00
N LEU A 71 6.40 -1.26 2.08
CA LEU A 71 7.24 -2.28 2.71
C LEU A 71 6.41 -3.44 3.29
N ILE A 72 5.26 -3.16 3.91
CA ILE A 72 4.35 -4.21 4.39
C ILE A 72 3.81 -5.04 3.23
N MET A 73 3.44 -4.41 2.11
CA MET A 73 2.96 -5.10 0.91
C MET A 73 4.05 -5.95 0.27
N GLU A 74 5.29 -5.47 0.26
CA GLU A 74 6.47 -6.21 -0.19
C GLU A 74 6.72 -7.44 0.69
N ASN A 75 6.68 -7.29 2.02
CA ASN A 75 6.94 -8.38 2.96
C ASN A 75 5.80 -9.40 3.08
N LYS A 76 4.53 -8.97 2.93
CA LYS A 76 3.37 -9.89 2.95
C LYS A 76 3.39 -10.90 1.81
N SER A 77 3.98 -10.54 0.67
CA SER A 77 4.17 -11.47 -0.45
C SER A 77 5.15 -12.61 -0.15
N GLN A 78 6.10 -12.39 0.76
CA GLN A 78 7.06 -13.40 1.22
C GLN A 78 6.53 -14.22 2.40
N GLY A 79 5.52 -13.70 3.11
CA GLY A 79 4.90 -14.33 4.28
C GLY A 79 3.98 -15.51 3.99
N SER A 80 3.78 -15.92 2.74
CA SER A 80 3.07 -17.17 2.40
C SER A 80 3.99 -18.41 2.36
N MET A 81 5.26 -18.27 2.72
CA MET A 81 6.15 -19.41 3.00
C MET A 81 6.68 -19.36 4.44
N ALA A 82 5.83 -19.70 5.40
CA ALA A 82 6.26 -20.23 6.69
C ALA A 82 5.22 -21.21 7.24
N ASN A 83 5.29 -22.44 6.73
CA ASN A 83 5.12 -23.69 7.47
C ASN A 83 3.86 -23.86 8.36
N ALA A 84 2.86 -24.58 7.84
CA ALA A 84 2.04 -25.44 8.71
C ALA A 84 2.78 -26.78 8.90
N PRO A 85 3.01 -27.19 10.16
CA PRO A 85 2.30 -28.37 10.61
C PRO A 85 1.68 -28.16 12.00
N ASN A 86 0.34 -28.24 12.02
CA ASN A 86 -0.51 -29.00 12.94
C ASN A 86 -0.22 -29.01 14.46
N GLN A 87 -1.30 -28.69 15.23
CA GLN A 87 -1.63 -29.10 16.62
C GLN A 87 -0.86 -28.41 17.78
N ASP A 88 -1.44 -27.89 18.88
CA ASP A 88 -2.77 -27.96 19.53
C ASP A 88 -3.06 -26.68 20.37
N ASP A 89 -4.35 -26.42 20.63
CA ASP A 89 -4.98 -25.72 21.78
C ASP A 89 -4.46 -24.40 22.39
N VAL A 90 -5.22 -23.30 22.24
CA VAL A 90 -6.20 -22.77 23.23
C VAL A 90 -6.52 -21.27 22.99
N ALA A 91 -7.82 -20.95 23.10
CA ALA A 91 -8.52 -19.66 23.10
C ALA A 91 -7.72 -18.35 23.30
N ASP A 92 -8.04 -17.31 22.51
CA ASP A 92 -8.94 -16.22 22.92
C ASP A 92 -9.04 -15.11 21.84
N GLY A 93 -10.27 -14.63 21.66
CA GLY A 93 -10.69 -13.26 21.29
C GLY A 93 -9.88 -12.36 20.33
N VAL A 94 -10.65 -11.82 19.36
CA VAL A 94 -10.60 -10.43 18.80
C VAL A 94 -9.37 -10.04 17.95
N GLU A 95 -9.47 -9.45 16.76
CA GLU A 95 -10.50 -8.59 16.16
C GLU A 95 -10.30 -8.55 14.63
N ALA A 96 -11.42 -8.52 13.90
CA ALA A 96 -11.47 -8.43 12.45
C ALA A 96 -11.13 -7.02 11.96
N TRP A 97 -10.33 -6.95 10.88
CA TRP A 97 -10.07 -5.74 10.11
C TRP A 97 -11.13 -5.52 9.03
#